data_AF-A0A5D0XLZ8-F1
#
_entry.id   AF-A0A5D0XLZ8-F1
#
_cell.length_a   1.000
_cell.length_b   1.000
_cell.length_c   1.000
_cell.angle_alpha   90.00
_cell.angle_beta   90.00
_cell.angle_gamma   90.00
#
_symmetry.space_group_name_H-M   'P 1'
#
loop_
_entity.id
_entity.type
_entity.pdbx_description
1 polymer ?
#
loop_
_entity_poly.entity_id
_entity_poly.type
_entity_poly.pdbx_seq_one_letter_code
_entity_poly.pdbx_strand_id
1 'polypeptide(L)'
;AETSVKGLYAAGDMAAVPHNYMLGAFTYGWFAGRNAAEYVAGRAFSAVDSAQVERERARIEAPLLREHGLPAAQVEYKLRRLVNDYLQPPKVTRKMELGLQRIQAIAEDLERIKADNPHELMRALEVSVIRDCAEMAARASLFRTESRWGLYHHR
;
A
#
# COMPACT_ATOMS: atom_id res chain seq x y z
N ALA A 1 -6.56 -6.53 -17.87
CA ALA A 1 -6.24 -5.90 -16.57
C ALA A 1 -6.49 -6.85 -15.38
N GLU A 2 -6.34 -8.17 -15.58
CA GLU A 2 -6.40 -9.15 -14.48
C GLU A 2 -5.02 -9.19 -13.81
N THR A 3 -5.00 -9.28 -12.48
CA THR A 3 -3.76 -9.49 -11.72
C THR A 3 -3.30 -10.94 -11.81
N SER A 4 -2.23 -11.31 -11.12
CA SER A 4 -1.87 -12.73 -10.95
C SER A 4 -2.86 -13.51 -10.07
N VAL A 5 -3.71 -12.81 -9.32
CA VAL A 5 -4.81 -13.41 -8.56
C VAL A 5 -6.05 -13.46 -9.44
N LYS A 6 -6.57 -14.68 -9.68
CA LYS A 6 -7.70 -14.89 -10.57
C LYS A 6 -8.97 -14.21 -10.05
N GLY A 7 -9.65 -13.51 -10.95
CA GLY A 7 -10.84 -12.72 -10.61
C GLY A 7 -10.56 -11.38 -9.90
N LEU A 8 -9.29 -11.04 -9.63
CA LEU A 8 -8.89 -9.73 -9.11
C LEU A 8 -8.31 -8.87 -10.23
N TYR A 9 -8.87 -7.68 -10.42
CA TYR A 9 -8.50 -6.74 -11.47
C TYR A 9 -7.98 -5.43 -10.87
N ALA A 10 -7.07 -4.76 -11.58
CA ALA A 10 -6.52 -3.47 -11.17
C ALA A 10 -6.49 -2.50 -12.35
N ALA A 11 -6.79 -1.23 -12.09
CA ALA A 11 -6.79 -0.14 -13.06
C ALA A 11 -6.31 1.17 -12.40
N GLY A 12 -6.02 2.19 -13.21
CA GLY A 12 -5.47 3.46 -12.71
C GLY A 12 -4.10 3.29 -12.05
N ASP A 13 -3.85 4.05 -10.98
CA ASP A 13 -2.56 4.04 -10.27
C ASP A 13 -2.25 2.70 -9.57
N MET A 14 -3.27 1.87 -9.36
CA MET A 14 -3.09 0.50 -8.83
C MET A 14 -2.58 -0.48 -9.89
N ALA A 15 -2.65 -0.14 -11.17
CA ALA A 15 -2.07 -0.93 -12.24
C ALA A 15 -0.61 -0.50 -12.48
N ALA A 16 0.30 -1.47 -12.63
CA ALA A 16 1.72 -1.22 -12.90
C ALA A 16 1.97 -0.81 -14.37
N VAL A 17 1.26 0.20 -14.87
CA VAL A 17 1.40 0.72 -16.25
C VAL A 17 1.82 2.19 -16.20
N PRO A 18 3.13 2.48 -16.24
CA PRO A 18 3.64 3.82 -16.00
C PRO A 18 3.30 4.80 -17.13
N HIS A 19 3.21 6.10 -16.81
CA HIS A 19 3.03 7.23 -17.76
C HIS A 19 1.76 7.19 -18.63
N ASN A 20 0.74 6.48 -18.18
CA ASN A 20 -0.53 6.35 -18.90
C ASN A 20 -1.58 7.39 -18.48
N TYR A 21 -1.39 8.02 -17.32
CA TYR A 21 -2.20 9.10 -16.77
C TYR A 21 -3.71 8.81 -16.85
N MET A 22 -4.51 9.87 -16.97
CA MET A 22 -5.97 9.80 -17.02
C MET A 22 -6.51 8.92 -18.16
N LEU A 23 -5.92 8.98 -19.35
CA LEU A 23 -6.36 8.19 -20.50
C LEU A 23 -6.22 6.69 -20.25
N GLY A 24 -5.09 6.27 -19.69
CA GLY A 24 -4.92 4.88 -19.31
C GLY A 24 -5.82 4.48 -18.15
N ALA A 25 -6.03 5.35 -17.15
CA ALA A 25 -6.96 5.04 -16.07
C ALA A 25 -8.37 4.70 -16.61
N PHE A 26 -8.91 5.52 -17.52
CA PHE A 26 -10.21 5.24 -18.15
C PHE A 26 -10.20 3.99 -19.02
N THR A 27 -9.19 3.86 -19.87
CA THR A 27 -9.11 2.75 -20.84
C THR A 27 -8.94 1.40 -20.13
N TYR A 28 -8.05 1.32 -19.15
CA TYR A 28 -7.85 0.10 -18.36
C TYR A 28 -9.00 -0.17 -17.41
N GLY A 29 -9.68 0.86 -16.90
CA GLY A 29 -10.92 0.70 -16.14
C GLY A 29 -12.02 0.05 -16.97
N TRP A 30 -12.19 0.50 -18.22
CA TRP A 30 -13.12 -0.13 -19.17
C TRP A 30 -12.78 -1.60 -19.44
N PHE A 31 -11.52 -1.91 -19.75
CA PHE A 31 -11.06 -3.29 -19.94
C PHE A 31 -11.24 -4.15 -18.69
N ALA A 32 -10.93 -3.63 -17.50
CA ALA A 32 -11.08 -4.33 -16.23
C ALA A 32 -12.55 -4.67 -15.97
N GLY A 33 -13.46 -3.70 -16.13
CA GLY A 33 -14.89 -3.90 -15.93
C GLY A 33 -15.48 -4.92 -16.90
N ARG A 34 -15.15 -4.84 -18.18
CA ARG A 34 -15.61 -5.81 -19.19
C ARG A 34 -15.12 -7.21 -18.89
N ASN A 35 -13.82 -7.37 -18.64
CA ASN A 35 -13.23 -8.69 -18.37
C ASN A 35 -13.76 -9.27 -17.05
N ALA A 36 -13.99 -8.45 -16.03
CA ALA A 36 -14.57 -8.90 -14.77
C ALA A 36 -16.01 -9.39 -14.96
N ALA A 37 -16.83 -8.67 -15.72
CA ALA A 37 -18.19 -9.08 -16.04
C ALA A 37 -18.24 -10.39 -16.83
N GLU A 38 -17.38 -10.55 -17.84
CA GLU A 38 -17.25 -11.80 -18.61
C GLU A 38 -16.73 -12.94 -17.72
N TYR A 39 -15.80 -12.67 -16.79
CA TYR A 39 -15.27 -13.67 -15.88
C TYR A 39 -16.34 -14.21 -14.93
N VAL A 40 -17.16 -13.34 -14.33
CA VAL A 40 -18.20 -13.77 -13.37
C VAL A 40 -19.46 -14.30 -14.04
N ALA A 41 -19.65 -14.09 -15.35
CA ALA A 41 -20.82 -14.58 -16.08
C ALA A 41 -20.97 -16.10 -15.94
N GLY A 42 -22.13 -16.54 -15.44
CA GLY A 42 -22.42 -17.96 -15.22
C GLY A 42 -21.66 -18.61 -14.04
N ARG A 43 -20.88 -17.84 -13.26
CA ARG A 43 -20.23 -18.34 -12.05
C ARG A 43 -21.13 -18.11 -10.83
N ALA A 44 -21.21 -19.13 -9.98
CA ALA A 44 -21.82 -18.97 -8.66
C ALA A 44 -20.88 -18.23 -7.71
N PHE A 45 -21.45 -17.54 -6.72
CA PHE A 45 -20.68 -16.98 -5.62
C PHE A 45 -19.94 -18.09 -4.87
N SER A 46 -18.67 -17.85 -4.56
CA SER A 46 -17.90 -18.73 -3.70
C SER A 46 -18.15 -18.39 -2.24
N ALA A 47 -18.13 -19.39 -1.37
CA ALA A 47 -18.18 -19.17 0.07
C ALA A 47 -16.96 -18.32 0.50
N VAL A 48 -17.21 -17.37 1.40
CA VAL A 48 -16.14 -16.57 2.01
C VAL A 48 -15.70 -17.25 3.31
N ASP A 49 -14.40 -17.25 3.58
CA ASP A 49 -13.87 -17.71 4.88
C ASP A 49 -14.30 -16.73 5.98
N SER A 50 -15.28 -17.13 6.78
CA SER A 50 -15.79 -16.32 7.90
C SER A 50 -14.71 -16.03 8.93
N ALA A 51 -13.79 -16.96 9.17
CA ALA A 51 -12.70 -16.74 10.10
C ALA A 51 -11.73 -15.68 9.56
N GLN A 52 -11.51 -15.61 8.24
CA GLN A 52 -10.73 -14.52 7.63
C GLN A 52 -11.42 -13.17 7.81
N VAL A 53 -12.73 -13.10 7.58
CA VAL A 53 -13.52 -11.87 7.75
C VAL A 53 -13.43 -11.37 9.18
N GLU A 54 -13.60 -12.24 10.18
CA GLU A 54 -13.54 -11.84 11.59
C GLU A 54 -12.13 -11.41 12.02
N ARG A 55 -11.06 -12.03 11.49
CA ARG A 55 -9.68 -11.57 11.71
C ARG A 55 -9.45 -10.17 11.14
N GLU A 56 -9.91 -9.91 9.92
CA GLU A 56 -9.77 -8.58 9.29
C GLU A 56 -10.61 -7.52 9.99
N ARG A 57 -11.82 -7.87 10.43
CA ARG A 57 -12.67 -7.00 11.27
C ARG A 57 -11.94 -6.62 12.54
N ALA A 58 -11.45 -7.61 13.29
CA ALA A 58 -10.72 -7.37 14.53
C ALA A 58 -9.47 -6.49 14.30
N ARG A 59 -8.73 -6.72 13.21
CA ARG A 59 -7.56 -5.91 12.84
C ARG A 59 -7.96 -4.45 12.54
N ILE A 60 -9.04 -4.25 11.78
CA ILE A 60 -9.54 -2.93 11.40
C ILE A 60 -10.06 -2.17 12.62
N GLU A 61 -10.80 -2.83 13.50
CA GLU A 61 -11.45 -2.20 14.66
C GLU A 61 -10.51 -2.03 15.86
N ALA A 62 -9.38 -2.74 15.91
CA ALA A 62 -8.42 -2.67 17.02
C ALA A 62 -8.03 -1.25 17.48
N PRO A 63 -7.80 -0.25 16.60
CA PRO A 63 -7.49 1.12 17.02
C PRO A 63 -8.59 1.80 17.85
N LEU A 64 -9.87 1.43 17.64
CA LEU A 64 -10.99 1.97 18.40
C LEU A 64 -11.08 1.38 19.82
N LEU A 65 -10.48 0.21 20.03
CA LEU A 65 -10.56 -0.52 21.30
C LEU A 65 -9.45 -0.12 22.29
N ARG A 66 -8.53 0.77 21.88
CA ARG A 66 -7.40 1.20 22.71
C ARG A 66 -7.78 2.40 23.57
N GLU A 67 -7.46 2.34 24.86
CA GLU A 67 -7.66 3.48 25.78
C GLU A 67 -6.61 4.58 25.56
N HIS A 68 -5.36 4.17 25.29
CA HIS A 68 -4.23 5.07 25.02
C HIS A 68 -3.48 4.60 23.78
N GLY A 69 -2.86 5.54 23.05
CA GLY A 69 -2.10 5.22 21.86
C GLY A 69 -1.49 6.42 21.16
N LEU A 70 -0.81 6.13 20.05
CA LEU A 70 -0.19 7.12 19.19
C LEU A 70 -1.24 7.76 18.26
N PRO A 71 -1.18 9.08 18.03
CA PRO A 71 -1.96 9.71 16.97
C PRO A 71 -1.50 9.26 15.60
N ALA A 72 -2.43 8.84 14.72
CA ALA A 72 -2.11 8.37 13.37
C ALA A 72 -1.26 9.38 12.57
N ALA A 73 -1.57 10.68 12.69
CA ALA A 73 -0.84 11.74 11.99
C ALA A 73 0.65 11.81 12.38
N GLN A 74 1.00 11.50 13.64
CA GLN A 74 2.39 11.51 14.09
C GLN A 74 3.18 10.32 13.53
N VAL A 75 2.54 9.14 13.50
CA VAL A 75 3.14 7.93 12.91
C VAL A 75 3.31 8.12 11.40
N GLU A 76 2.30 8.65 10.72
CA GLU A 76 2.38 9.01 9.30
C GLU A 76 3.50 10.02 9.03
N TYR A 77 3.62 11.08 9.84
CA TYR A 77 4.67 12.08 9.70
C TYR A 77 6.07 11.45 9.82
N LYS A 78 6.28 10.62 10.85
CA LYS A 78 7.53 9.87 11.05
C LYS A 78 7.84 8.99 9.83
N LEU A 79 6.87 8.23 9.35
CA LEU A 79 7.02 7.32 8.21
C LEU A 79 7.34 8.08 6.90
N ARG A 80 6.61 9.14 6.58
CA ARG A 80 6.87 9.97 5.38
C ARG A 80 8.25 10.61 5.42
N ARG A 81 8.72 11.02 6.61
CA ARG A 81 10.10 11.48 6.79
C ARG A 81 11.11 10.39 6.48
N LEU A 82 10.89 9.14 6.89
CA LEU A 82 11.79 8.03 6.54
C LEU A 82 11.88 7.85 5.02
N VAL A 83 10.76 7.95 4.30
CA VAL A 83 10.77 7.88 2.82
C VAL A 83 11.61 9.01 2.23
N ASN A 84 11.39 10.25 2.66
CA ASN A 84 12.15 11.40 2.17
C ASN A 84 13.63 11.31 2.52
N ASP A 85 13.94 10.92 3.75
CA ASP A 85 15.29 10.90 4.27
C ASP A 85 16.09 9.74 3.66
N TYR A 86 15.49 8.58 3.37
CA TYR A 86 16.24 7.39 2.96
C TYR A 86 16.06 6.96 1.50
N LEU A 87 14.94 7.30 0.86
CA LEU A 87 14.62 6.82 -0.49
C LEU A 87 14.75 7.90 -1.57
N GLN A 88 15.05 9.16 -1.24
CA GLN A 88 15.28 10.19 -2.26
C GLN A 88 16.60 9.96 -3.02
N PRO A 89 16.66 10.29 -4.33
CA PRO A 89 17.89 10.31 -5.11
C PRO A 89 18.91 11.35 -4.59
N PRO A 90 20.23 11.17 -4.83
CA PRO A 90 20.85 9.98 -5.41
C PRO A 90 20.68 8.75 -4.51
N LYS A 91 20.30 7.63 -5.11
CA LYS A 91 19.92 6.41 -4.42
C LYS A 91 21.18 5.67 -3.94
N VAL A 92 21.50 5.83 -2.66
CA VAL A 92 22.63 5.14 -2.02
C VAL A 92 22.15 3.83 -1.39
N THR A 93 22.72 2.69 -1.81
CA THR A 93 22.32 1.34 -1.33
C THR A 93 22.29 1.25 0.18
N ARG A 94 23.38 1.63 0.86
CA ARG A 94 23.47 1.58 2.33
C ARG A 94 22.39 2.41 3.02
N LYS A 95 22.03 3.55 2.44
CA LYS A 95 20.98 4.43 2.95
C LYS A 95 19.61 3.76 2.82
N MET A 96 19.32 3.15 1.67
CA MET A 96 18.06 2.45 1.44
C MET A 96 17.91 1.20 2.33
N GLU A 97 18.98 0.46 2.60
CA GLU A 97 18.98 -0.66 3.56
C GLU A 97 18.56 -0.21 4.96
N LEU A 98 19.18 0.87 5.46
CA LEU A 98 18.82 1.47 6.75
C LEU A 98 17.37 2.00 6.74
N GLY A 99 16.95 2.60 5.64
CA GLY A 99 15.57 3.06 5.44
C GLY A 99 14.57 1.92 5.52
N LEU A 100 14.84 0.79 4.86
CA LEU A 100 14.00 -0.40 4.89
C LEU A 100 13.85 -0.94 6.31
N GLN A 101 14.94 -1.08 7.06
CA GLN A 101 14.90 -1.52 8.45
C GLN A 101 14.03 -0.60 9.32
N ARG A 102 14.17 0.72 9.16
CA ARG A 102 13.38 1.71 9.91
C ARG A 102 11.91 1.72 9.52
N ILE A 103 11.59 1.57 8.23
CA ILE A 103 10.21 1.47 7.74
C ILE A 103 9.55 0.21 8.29
N GLN A 104 10.27 -0.91 8.35
CA GLN A 104 9.75 -2.15 8.92
C GLN A 104 9.39 -2.02 10.39
N ALA A 105 10.25 -1.35 11.17
CA ALA A 105 10.03 -1.07 12.59
C ALA A 105 8.79 -0.21 12.87
N ILE A 106 8.25 0.52 11.88
CA ILE A 106 6.96 1.24 12.03
C ILE A 106 5.80 0.28 12.33
N ALA A 107 5.93 -1.03 12.05
CA ALA A 107 4.91 -2.01 12.44
C ALA A 107 4.57 -1.95 13.94
N GLU A 108 5.56 -1.74 14.80
CA GLU A 108 5.35 -1.59 16.26
C GLU A 108 4.57 -0.31 16.60
N ASP A 109 4.77 0.76 15.84
CA ASP A 109 4.01 2.00 16.03
C ASP A 109 2.56 1.84 15.55
N LEU A 110 2.32 1.08 14.47
CA LEU A 110 0.98 0.80 13.94
C LEU A 110 0.11 0.07 14.98
N GLU A 111 0.70 -0.88 15.71
CA GLU A 111 0.03 -1.61 16.80
C GLU A 111 -0.36 -0.73 17.98
N ARG A 112 0.17 0.49 18.05
CA ARG A 112 -0.08 1.46 19.12
C ARG A 112 -0.96 2.61 18.69
N ILE A 113 -1.36 2.71 17.41
CA ILE A 113 -2.24 3.80 16.96
C ILE A 113 -3.60 3.67 17.62
N LYS A 114 -4.11 4.77 18.19
CA LYS A 114 -5.47 4.88 18.70
C LYS A 114 -6.33 5.73 17.76
N ALA A 115 -7.61 5.39 17.67
CA ALA A 115 -8.63 6.18 16.99
C ALA A 115 -9.86 6.34 17.89
N ASP A 116 -10.47 7.52 17.88
CA ASP A 116 -11.67 7.84 18.67
C ASP A 116 -12.97 7.82 17.85
N ASN A 117 -12.85 7.80 16.53
CA ASN A 117 -14.00 7.90 15.62
C ASN A 117 -13.67 7.28 14.25
N PRO A 118 -14.67 7.09 13.37
CA PRO A 118 -14.46 6.50 12.04
C PRO A 118 -13.47 7.25 11.15
N HIS A 119 -13.36 8.59 11.29
CA HIS A 119 -12.39 9.36 10.52
C HIS A 119 -10.96 9.04 10.95
N GLU A 120 -10.71 9.00 12.25
CA GLU A 120 -9.40 8.61 12.78
C GLU A 120 -9.06 7.14 12.50
N LEU A 121 -10.08 6.27 12.49
CA LEU A 121 -9.90 4.88 12.09
C LEU A 121 -9.42 4.77 10.65
N MET A 122 -10.06 5.50 9.73
CA MET A 122 -9.62 5.60 8.34
C MET A 122 -8.16 6.08 8.27
N ARG A 123 -7.81 7.17 8.98
CA ARG A 123 -6.43 7.67 9.02
C ARG A 123 -5.45 6.62 9.55
N ALA A 124 -5.80 5.89 10.60
CA ALA A 124 -4.97 4.83 11.17
C ALA A 124 -4.66 3.72 10.15
N LEU A 125 -5.68 3.28 9.40
CA LEU A 125 -5.53 2.28 8.34
C LEU A 125 -4.72 2.80 7.15
N GLU A 126 -4.88 4.06 6.78
CA GLU A 126 -4.07 4.66 5.72
C GLU A 126 -2.58 4.64 6.06
N VAL A 127 -2.19 4.81 7.34
CA VAL A 127 -0.78 4.72 7.75
C VAL A 127 -0.20 3.33 7.46
N SER A 128 -0.96 2.25 7.68
CA SER A 128 -0.48 0.90 7.37
C SER A 128 -0.26 0.71 5.86
N VAL A 129 -1.16 1.24 5.03
CA VAL A 129 -1.01 1.17 3.56
C VAL A 129 0.17 2.00 3.08
N ILE A 130 0.38 3.20 3.63
CA ILE A 130 1.57 4.03 3.31
C ILE A 130 2.85 3.28 3.66
N ARG A 131 2.86 2.55 4.78
CA ARG A 131 4.02 1.76 5.24
C ARG A 131 4.33 0.64 4.26
N ASP A 132 3.31 -0.09 3.81
CA ASP A 132 3.47 -1.16 2.82
C ASP A 132 3.98 -0.63 1.48
N CYS A 133 3.43 0.50 1.02
CA CYS A 133 3.93 1.19 -0.18
C CYS A 133 5.40 1.62 -0.01
N ALA A 134 5.77 2.18 1.14
CA ALA A 134 7.14 2.61 1.43
C ALA A 134 8.12 1.43 1.45
N GLU A 135 7.75 0.31 2.08
CA GLU A 135 8.55 -0.91 2.09
C GLU A 135 8.72 -1.48 0.68
N MET A 136 7.64 -1.58 -0.10
CA MET A 136 7.69 -2.06 -1.47
C MET A 136 8.59 -1.17 -2.35
N ALA A 137 8.48 0.15 -2.20
CA ALA A 137 9.33 1.11 -2.91
C ALA A 137 10.82 0.95 -2.54
N ALA A 138 11.14 0.72 -1.26
CA ALA A 138 12.49 0.47 -0.80
C ALA A 138 13.05 -0.83 -1.38
N ARG A 139 12.29 -1.94 -1.32
CA ARG A 139 12.67 -3.25 -1.85
C ARG A 139 12.89 -3.20 -3.37
N ALA A 140 11.96 -2.60 -4.12
CA ALA A 140 12.11 -2.43 -5.56
C ALA A 140 13.31 -1.53 -5.92
N SER A 141 13.57 -0.49 -5.13
CA SER A 141 14.75 0.37 -5.29
C SER A 141 16.06 -0.35 -4.96
N LEU A 142 16.06 -1.33 -4.05
CA LEU A 142 17.25 -2.13 -3.75
C LEU A 142 17.49 -3.22 -4.82
N PHE A 143 16.42 -3.83 -5.32
CA PHE A 143 16.50 -4.88 -6.33
C PHE A 143 17.10 -4.40 -7.65
N ARG A 144 16.70 -3.21 -8.11
CA ARG A 144 17.24 -2.61 -9.34
C ARG A 144 18.64 -2.07 -9.06
N THR A 145 19.63 -2.42 -9.89
CA THR A 145 21.03 -1.94 -9.75
C THR A 145 21.47 -1.03 -10.90
N GLU A 146 20.52 -0.37 -11.56
CA GLU A 146 20.74 0.57 -12.67
C GLU A 146 20.08 1.93 -12.42
N SER A 147 20.50 2.94 -13.19
CA SER A 147 19.87 4.26 -13.32
C SER A 147 19.13 4.36 -14.66
N ARG A 148 17.81 4.57 -14.64
CA ARG A 148 16.95 4.65 -15.83
C ARG A 148 15.72 5.48 -15.53
N TRP A 149 15.15 6.26 -16.46
CA TRP A 149 13.96 7.11 -16.24
C TRP A 149 14.18 8.35 -15.34
N GLY A 150 15.38 8.93 -15.38
CA GLY A 150 15.65 10.25 -14.79
C GLY A 150 15.82 10.27 -13.27
N LEU A 151 15.49 11.42 -12.67
CA LEU A 151 15.84 11.76 -11.29
C LEU A 151 15.47 10.67 -10.28
N TYR A 152 14.23 10.17 -10.32
CA TYR A 152 13.71 9.24 -9.30
C TYR A 152 14.45 7.90 -9.20
N HIS A 153 15.21 7.51 -10.23
CA HIS A 153 15.99 6.28 -10.25
C HIS A 153 17.50 6.54 -10.34
N HIS A 154 17.93 7.80 -10.24
CA HIS A 154 19.35 8.16 -10.25
C HIS A 154 20.07 7.58 -9.03
N ARG A 155 21.10 6.76 -9.27
CA ARG A 155 21.99 6.16 -8.29
C ARG A 155 23.30 6.90 -8.22
#